data_AF-A0A523WGF4-F1
#
_entry.id   AF-A0A523WGF4-F1
#
_cell.length_a   1.000
_cell.length_b   1.000
_cell.length_c   1.000
_cell.angle_alpha   90.00
_cell.angle_beta   90.00
_cell.angle_gamma   90.00
#
_symmetry.space_group_name_H-M   'P 1'
#
loop_
_entity.id
_entity.type
_entity.pdbx_description
1 polymer ?
#
loop_
_entity_poly.entity_id
_entity_poly.type
_entity_poly.pdbx_seq_one_letter_code
_entity_poly.pdbx_strand_id
1 'polypeptide(L)'
;MTVYVDGENIKIEQVEEVTRGGAKVEFSERGKNNIENCWASVLDLVNTGEAIYGVTTGIGEFARIRISPEQSSQLQRNIIYSHAAGTGDLQPDEVVRGAMLLRANVLAKGYSGVRLSTAQMLLDMLNKGVHPVVFEKGSVGTSGDLSPLSQLAEVCLGEGEAFYQGERLPGAEVMKRAGLKPLEPTYKEGLGLINGSQMVTSGASLLLVDARSLLKNAFIASAMTIDALKGVPKAYDARLHAARPFKGQHVVAHNLRLLMADSEVIAEKSGTV
;
A
#
# COMPACT_ATOMS: atom_id res chain seq x y z
N MET A 1 17.28 -3.42 8.33
CA MET A 1 16.05 -3.71 9.10
C MET A 1 15.12 -4.50 8.19
N THR A 2 14.42 -5.51 8.74
CA THR A 2 13.48 -6.36 8.00
C THR A 2 12.08 -6.17 8.56
N VAL A 3 11.11 -5.88 7.70
CA VAL A 3 9.68 -5.80 8.03
C VAL A 3 9.04 -7.15 7.73
N TYR A 4 8.45 -7.77 8.75
CA TYR A 4 7.76 -9.05 8.61
C TYR A 4 6.29 -8.86 8.25
N VAL A 5 5.85 -9.58 7.22
CA VAL A 5 4.48 -9.56 6.71
C VAL A 5 3.70 -10.73 7.30
N ASP A 6 2.62 -10.45 8.01
CA ASP A 6 1.84 -11.44 8.76
C ASP A 6 0.33 -11.43 8.47
N GLY A 7 -0.13 -10.45 7.69
CA GLY A 7 -1.53 -10.27 7.31
C GLY A 7 -2.33 -9.29 8.16
N GLU A 8 -1.78 -8.76 9.26
CA GLU A 8 -2.56 -7.98 10.23
C GLU A 8 -1.85 -6.72 10.72
N ASN A 9 -0.53 -6.74 10.91
CA ASN A 9 0.14 -5.78 11.80
C ASN A 9 1.10 -4.79 11.12
N ILE A 10 1.03 -4.62 9.80
CA ILE A 10 1.83 -3.59 9.11
C ILE A 10 1.38 -2.19 9.54
N LYS A 11 2.30 -1.44 10.14
CA LYS A 11 2.10 -0.04 10.54
C LYS A 11 2.47 0.92 9.41
N ILE A 12 1.94 2.14 9.49
CA ILE A 12 2.20 3.19 8.50
C ILE A 12 3.69 3.55 8.45
N GLU A 13 4.35 3.57 9.61
CA GLU A 13 5.79 3.82 9.71
C GLU A 13 6.60 2.72 9.02
N GLN A 14 6.14 1.48 9.06
CA GLN A 14 6.80 0.38 8.34
C GLN A 14 6.56 0.46 6.84
N VAL A 15 5.42 1.01 6.39
CA VAL A 15 5.22 1.34 4.97
C VAL A 15 6.26 2.36 4.53
N GLU A 16 6.48 3.44 5.27
CA GLU A 16 7.54 4.43 4.98
C GLU A 16 8.95 3.80 4.96
N GLU A 17 9.28 3.00 5.98
CA GLU A 17 10.58 2.31 6.08
C GLU A 17 10.85 1.43 4.85
N VAL A 18 9.82 0.76 4.33
CA VAL A 18 9.95 -0.06 3.13
C VAL A 18 10.01 0.82 1.88
N THR A 19 9.06 1.73 1.69
CA THR A 19 8.90 2.46 0.42
C THR A 19 9.98 3.50 0.20
N ARG A 20 10.34 4.26 1.24
CA ARG A 20 11.34 5.35 1.20
C ARG A 20 12.67 4.94 1.84
N GLY A 21 12.62 4.12 2.89
CA GLY A 21 13.81 3.67 3.61
C GLY A 21 14.51 2.44 3.02
N GLY A 22 13.86 1.73 2.09
CA GLY A 22 14.43 0.53 1.45
C GLY A 22 14.56 -0.68 2.38
N ALA A 23 13.76 -0.75 3.46
CA ALA A 23 13.76 -1.90 4.36
C ALA A 23 13.42 -3.19 3.59
N LYS A 24 14.09 -4.30 3.96
CA LYS A 24 13.79 -5.62 3.40
C LYS A 24 12.46 -6.13 3.94
N VAL A 25 11.78 -6.98 3.17
CA VAL A 25 10.49 -7.55 3.54
C VAL A 25 10.52 -9.07 3.47
N GLU A 26 9.90 -9.74 4.44
CA GLU A 26 9.79 -11.20 4.47
C GLU A 26 8.44 -11.62 5.04
N PHE A 27 7.86 -12.72 4.57
CA PHE A 27 6.71 -13.29 5.26
C PHE A 27 7.14 -13.89 6.60
N SER A 28 6.34 -13.62 7.63
CA SER A 28 6.38 -14.40 8.87
C SER A 28 5.91 -15.84 8.61
N GLU A 29 6.31 -16.77 9.49
CA GLU A 29 5.83 -18.16 9.43
C GLU A 29 4.30 -18.26 9.51
N ARG A 30 3.68 -17.39 10.32
CA ARG A 30 2.21 -17.27 10.37
C ARG A 30 1.62 -16.91 9.00
N GLY A 31 2.18 -15.90 8.34
CA GLY A 31 1.72 -15.46 7.02
C GLY A 31 1.83 -16.56 5.97
N LYS A 32 2.97 -17.29 5.94
CA LYS A 32 3.18 -18.44 5.04
C LYS A 32 2.14 -19.53 5.29
N ASN A 33 2.00 -19.98 6.53
CA ASN A 33 1.06 -21.03 6.91
C ASN A 33 -0.39 -20.67 6.55
N ASN A 34 -0.79 -19.41 6.75
CA ASN A 34 -2.13 -18.93 6.39
C ASN A 34 -2.39 -19.03 4.88
N ILE A 35 -1.41 -18.64 4.05
CA ILE A 35 -1.52 -18.73 2.59
C ILE A 35 -1.65 -20.19 2.16
N GLU A 36 -0.77 -21.05 2.67
CA GLU A 36 -0.71 -22.47 2.31
C GLU A 36 -1.98 -23.22 2.72
N ASN A 37 -2.50 -22.97 3.93
CA ASN A 37 -3.75 -23.58 4.39
C ASN A 37 -4.95 -23.15 3.53
N CYS A 38 -5.04 -21.87 3.17
CA CYS A 38 -6.09 -21.36 2.30
C CYS A 38 -6.01 -22.01 0.91
N TRP A 39 -4.80 -22.14 0.37
CA TRP A 39 -4.57 -22.78 -0.92
C TRP A 39 -4.97 -24.26 -0.91
N ALA A 40 -4.63 -25.00 0.15
CA ALA A 40 -5.04 -26.39 0.30
C ALA A 40 -6.57 -26.54 0.28
N SER A 41 -7.30 -25.66 0.98
CA SER A 41 -8.77 -25.63 0.94
C SER A 41 -9.33 -25.34 -0.45
N VAL A 42 -8.69 -24.45 -1.22
CA VAL A 42 -9.10 -24.18 -2.62
C VAL A 42 -8.94 -25.44 -3.47
N LEU A 43 -7.82 -26.15 -3.35
CA LEU A 43 -7.58 -27.37 -4.11
C LEU A 43 -8.60 -28.47 -3.75
N ASP A 44 -8.90 -28.65 -2.48
CA ASP A 44 -9.91 -29.63 -2.04
C ASP A 44 -11.28 -29.33 -2.67
N LEU A 45 -11.73 -28.07 -2.64
CA LEU A 45 -13.00 -27.66 -3.22
C LEU A 45 -13.03 -27.77 -4.75
N VAL A 46 -11.90 -27.52 -5.43
CA VAL A 46 -11.77 -27.72 -6.87
C VAL A 46 -11.90 -29.21 -7.20
N ASN A 47 -11.26 -30.08 -6.42
CA ASN A 47 -11.30 -31.53 -6.62
C ASN A 47 -12.68 -32.14 -6.37
N THR A 48 -13.52 -31.51 -5.53
CA THR A 48 -14.91 -31.93 -5.32
C THR A 48 -15.89 -31.36 -6.35
N GLY A 49 -15.44 -30.52 -7.29
CA GLY A 49 -16.28 -29.97 -8.37
C GLY A 49 -17.16 -28.79 -7.96
N GLU A 50 -16.91 -28.18 -6.80
CA GLU A 50 -17.71 -27.07 -6.28
C GLU A 50 -17.71 -25.85 -7.20
N ALA A 51 -18.81 -25.11 -7.24
CA ALA A 51 -18.91 -23.83 -7.97
C ALA A 51 -18.33 -22.70 -7.12
N ILE A 52 -17.19 -22.16 -7.54
CA ILE A 52 -16.46 -21.14 -6.78
C ILE A 52 -16.13 -19.99 -7.73
N TYR A 53 -16.65 -18.81 -7.39
CA TYR A 53 -16.46 -17.56 -8.13
C TYR A 53 -14.98 -17.25 -8.38
N GLY A 54 -14.61 -17.07 -9.66
CA GLY A 54 -13.24 -16.75 -10.08
C GLY A 54 -12.21 -17.89 -9.92
N VAL A 55 -12.64 -19.09 -9.48
CA VAL A 55 -11.82 -20.30 -9.36
C VAL A 55 -12.27 -21.33 -10.40
N THR A 56 -13.50 -21.84 -10.26
CA THR A 56 -14.14 -22.83 -11.15
C THR A 56 -15.30 -22.23 -11.96
N THR A 57 -15.59 -20.95 -11.74
CA THR A 57 -16.51 -20.16 -12.57
C THR A 57 -15.87 -18.84 -13.02
N GLY A 58 -16.52 -18.16 -13.96
CA GLY A 58 -16.11 -16.82 -14.41
C GLY A 58 -16.25 -15.73 -13.33
N ILE A 59 -16.06 -14.48 -13.75
CA ILE A 59 -16.20 -13.30 -12.89
C ILE A 59 -17.22 -12.32 -13.47
N GLY A 60 -17.75 -11.42 -12.62
CA GLY A 60 -18.72 -10.40 -13.02
C GLY A 60 -19.95 -11.00 -13.69
N GLU A 61 -20.28 -10.52 -14.89
CA GLU A 61 -21.41 -11.04 -15.68
C GLU A 61 -21.26 -12.54 -15.99
N PHE A 62 -20.03 -13.05 -16.10
CA PHE A 62 -19.74 -14.45 -16.42
C PHE A 62 -19.66 -15.37 -15.19
N ALA A 63 -20.03 -14.90 -14.00
CA ALA A 63 -20.00 -15.67 -12.75
C ALA A 63 -20.75 -17.02 -12.80
N ARG A 64 -21.75 -17.12 -13.69
CA ARG A 64 -22.58 -18.31 -13.91
C ARG A 64 -21.97 -19.37 -14.83
N ILE A 65 -20.86 -19.06 -15.49
CA ILE A 65 -20.22 -19.95 -16.47
C ILE A 65 -19.16 -20.81 -15.75
N ARG A 66 -19.25 -22.14 -15.89
CA ARG A 66 -18.25 -23.10 -15.40
C ARG A 66 -17.01 -23.08 -16.27
N ILE A 67 -15.85 -23.28 -15.64
CA ILE A 67 -14.53 -23.17 -16.28
C ILE A 67 -13.72 -24.44 -15.98
N SER A 68 -13.10 -25.01 -17.01
CA SER A 68 -12.20 -26.16 -16.83
C SER A 68 -10.87 -25.74 -16.17
N PRO A 69 -10.10 -26.67 -15.58
CA PRO A 69 -8.75 -26.39 -15.10
C PRO A 69 -7.86 -25.66 -16.11
N GLU A 70 -7.86 -26.09 -17.37
CA GLU A 70 -7.06 -25.51 -18.45
C GLU A 70 -7.50 -24.07 -18.76
N GLN A 71 -8.81 -23.84 -18.78
CA GLN A 71 -9.39 -22.52 -18.98
C GLN A 71 -9.13 -21.59 -17.78
N SER A 72 -8.93 -22.12 -16.57
CA SER A 72 -8.70 -21.31 -15.37
C SER A 72 -7.42 -20.51 -15.45
N SER A 73 -6.31 -21.12 -15.90
CA SER A 73 -5.04 -20.41 -16.10
C SER A 73 -5.17 -19.30 -17.14
N GLN A 74 -5.79 -19.59 -18.28
CA GLN A 74 -6.04 -18.59 -19.31
C GLN A 74 -6.96 -17.46 -18.82
N LEU A 75 -8.00 -17.79 -18.04
CA LEU A 75 -8.88 -16.80 -17.44
C LEU A 75 -8.08 -15.84 -16.54
N GLN A 76 -7.18 -16.35 -15.69
CA GLN A 76 -6.43 -15.49 -14.78
C GLN A 76 -5.51 -14.50 -15.52
N ARG A 77 -4.89 -14.93 -16.63
CA ARG A 77 -4.15 -14.03 -17.53
C ARG A 77 -5.07 -12.97 -18.14
N ASN A 78 -6.20 -13.40 -18.71
CA ASN A 78 -7.16 -12.50 -19.35
C ASN A 78 -7.76 -11.48 -18.37
N ILE A 79 -7.97 -11.85 -17.11
CA ILE A 79 -8.40 -10.94 -16.05
C ILE A 79 -7.38 -9.81 -15.88
N ILE A 80 -6.07 -10.13 -15.83
CA ILE A 80 -5.03 -9.10 -15.74
C ILE A 80 -5.06 -8.21 -16.98
N TYR A 81 -4.99 -8.78 -18.18
CA TYR A 81 -4.91 -8.01 -19.42
C TYR A 81 -6.12 -7.10 -19.65
N SER A 82 -7.33 -7.63 -19.40
CA SER A 82 -8.57 -6.86 -19.59
C SER A 82 -8.70 -5.69 -18.61
N HIS A 83 -8.02 -5.74 -17.47
CA HIS A 83 -8.12 -4.71 -16.44
C HIS A 83 -6.93 -3.74 -16.45
N ALA A 84 -5.81 -4.05 -17.11
CA ALA A 84 -4.59 -3.23 -17.18
C ALA A 84 -4.74 -1.91 -18.01
N ALA A 85 -5.87 -1.22 -17.87
CA ALA A 85 -6.29 -0.07 -18.66
C ALA A 85 -5.99 1.30 -17.98
N GLY A 86 -4.98 1.37 -17.11
CA GLY A 86 -4.58 2.60 -16.44
C GLY A 86 -3.88 3.57 -17.38
N THR A 87 -4.05 4.87 -17.18
CA THR A 87 -3.55 5.94 -18.06
C THR A 87 -3.14 7.20 -17.28
N GLY A 88 -2.56 8.18 -17.99
CA GLY A 88 -2.15 9.45 -17.41
C GLY A 88 -0.68 9.47 -17.03
N ASP A 89 -0.35 10.18 -15.95
CA ASP A 89 1.00 10.22 -15.42
C ASP A 89 1.31 8.93 -14.65
N LEU A 90 2.60 8.69 -14.39
CA LEU A 90 3.03 7.53 -13.63
C LEU A 90 2.75 7.73 -12.14
N GLN A 91 2.30 6.68 -11.47
CA GLN A 91 2.31 6.63 -10.01
C GLN A 91 3.73 6.80 -9.50
N PRO A 92 3.94 7.55 -8.40
CA PRO A 92 5.24 7.60 -7.74
C PRO A 92 5.71 6.20 -7.33
N ASP A 93 7.00 5.96 -7.48
CA ASP A 93 7.63 4.67 -7.21
C ASP A 93 7.33 4.15 -5.78
N GLU A 94 7.36 5.06 -4.81
CA GLU A 94 7.03 4.76 -3.41
C GLU A 94 5.59 4.24 -3.22
N VAL A 95 4.63 4.73 -4.01
CA VAL A 95 3.24 4.28 -3.97
C VAL A 95 3.14 2.86 -4.52
N VAL A 96 3.81 2.57 -5.65
CA VAL A 96 3.85 1.22 -6.24
C VAL A 96 4.50 0.23 -5.28
N ARG A 97 5.64 0.59 -4.69
CA ARG A 97 6.34 -0.21 -3.68
C ARG A 97 5.44 -0.54 -2.48
N GLY A 98 4.70 0.45 -1.99
CA GLY A 98 3.78 0.26 -0.87
C GLY A 98 2.57 -0.59 -1.27
N ALA A 99 2.08 -0.47 -2.50
CA ALA A 99 1.00 -1.32 -3.01
C ALA A 99 1.43 -2.79 -3.08
N MET A 100 2.66 -3.08 -3.51
CA MET A 100 3.24 -4.43 -3.51
C MET A 100 3.31 -5.01 -2.08
N LEU A 101 3.84 -4.25 -1.13
CA LEU A 101 3.91 -4.64 0.29
C LEU A 101 2.52 -4.92 0.86
N LEU A 102 1.58 -3.99 0.70
CA LEU A 102 0.24 -4.10 1.27
C LEU A 102 -0.55 -5.22 0.58
N ARG A 103 -0.29 -5.52 -0.70
CA ARG A 103 -0.94 -6.64 -1.39
C ARG A 103 -0.43 -7.95 -0.85
N ALA A 104 0.88 -8.11 -0.72
CA ALA A 104 1.48 -9.26 -0.06
C ALA A 104 0.92 -9.46 1.35
N ASN A 105 0.73 -8.37 2.12
CA ASN A 105 0.11 -8.43 3.44
C ASN A 105 -1.33 -8.94 3.39
N VAL A 106 -2.18 -8.42 2.49
CA VAL A 106 -3.55 -8.94 2.35
C VAL A 106 -3.57 -10.42 1.98
N LEU A 107 -2.66 -10.87 1.11
CA LEU A 107 -2.52 -12.28 0.75
C LEU A 107 -2.11 -13.15 1.96
N ALA A 108 -1.18 -12.66 2.80
CA ALA A 108 -0.72 -13.32 4.03
C ALA A 108 -1.83 -13.53 5.08
N LYS A 109 -2.96 -12.83 4.97
CA LYS A 109 -4.11 -13.06 5.83
C LYS A 109 -4.76 -14.44 5.60
N GLY A 110 -4.54 -15.07 4.44
CA GLY A 110 -4.99 -16.44 4.19
C GLY A 110 -6.46 -16.59 3.77
N TYR A 111 -7.01 -15.60 3.06
CA TYR A 111 -8.39 -15.65 2.54
C TYR A 111 -8.48 -15.47 1.01
N SER A 112 -7.33 -15.32 0.34
CA SER A 112 -7.28 -15.02 -1.10
C SER A 112 -7.19 -16.26 -1.97
N GLY A 113 -6.76 -17.41 -1.44
CA GLY A 113 -6.72 -18.66 -2.19
C GLY A 113 -5.68 -18.67 -3.30
N VAL A 114 -4.52 -18.06 -3.06
CA VAL A 114 -3.37 -18.04 -3.98
C VAL A 114 -2.24 -18.91 -3.45
N ARG A 115 -1.31 -19.35 -4.30
CA ARG A 115 -0.12 -20.05 -3.82
C ARG A 115 0.83 -19.10 -3.09
N LEU A 116 1.63 -19.65 -2.17
CA LEU A 116 2.71 -18.91 -1.52
C LEU A 116 3.67 -18.30 -2.55
N SER A 117 4.01 -19.01 -3.63
CA SER A 117 4.86 -18.49 -4.70
C SER A 117 4.32 -17.21 -5.34
N THR A 118 2.99 -17.09 -5.46
CA THR A 118 2.32 -15.91 -6.05
C THR A 118 2.41 -14.71 -5.11
N ALA A 119 2.18 -14.92 -3.82
CA ALA A 119 2.36 -13.86 -2.83
C ALA A 119 3.84 -13.47 -2.65
N GLN A 120 4.75 -14.45 -2.70
CA GLN A 120 6.19 -14.27 -2.55
C GLN A 120 6.79 -13.45 -3.69
N MET A 121 6.25 -13.59 -4.92
CA MET A 121 6.68 -12.78 -6.06
C MET A 121 6.67 -11.28 -5.76
N LEU A 122 5.63 -10.79 -5.05
CA LEU A 122 5.51 -9.37 -4.70
C LEU A 122 6.65 -8.92 -3.77
N LEU A 123 6.98 -9.71 -2.75
CA LEU A 123 8.08 -9.40 -1.83
C LEU A 123 9.44 -9.53 -2.52
N ASP A 124 9.61 -10.53 -3.39
CA ASP A 124 10.84 -10.76 -4.13
C ASP A 124 11.13 -9.63 -5.11
N MET A 125 10.13 -9.19 -5.88
CA MET A 125 10.23 -8.02 -6.75
C MET A 125 10.57 -6.77 -5.94
N LEU A 126 9.90 -6.54 -4.80
CA LEU A 126 10.13 -5.39 -3.94
C LEU A 126 11.56 -5.35 -3.37
N ASN A 127 12.04 -6.49 -2.87
CA ASN A 127 13.39 -6.64 -2.32
C ASN A 127 14.48 -6.52 -3.38
N LYS A 128 14.19 -6.91 -4.63
CA LYS A 128 15.13 -6.83 -5.75
C LYS A 128 15.08 -5.49 -6.48
N GLY A 129 14.17 -4.58 -6.10
CA GLY A 129 14.05 -3.27 -6.74
C GLY A 129 13.40 -3.33 -8.12
N VAL A 130 12.49 -4.28 -8.34
CA VAL A 130 11.66 -4.38 -9.55
C VAL A 130 10.34 -3.67 -9.27
N HIS A 131 10.14 -2.50 -9.87
CA HIS A 131 8.96 -1.68 -9.62
C HIS A 131 8.14 -1.52 -10.90
N PRO A 132 6.96 -2.13 -10.99
CA PRO A 132 6.14 -2.05 -12.19
C PRO A 132 5.79 -0.60 -12.56
N VAL A 133 5.74 -0.33 -13.87
CA VAL A 133 5.21 0.93 -14.39
C VAL A 133 3.70 0.89 -14.22
N VAL A 134 3.19 1.80 -13.39
CA VAL A 134 1.76 1.91 -13.10
C VAL A 134 1.32 3.34 -13.33
N PHE A 135 0.20 3.50 -14.01
CA PHE A 135 -0.39 4.80 -14.29
C PHE A 135 -1.37 5.25 -13.20
N GLU A 136 -1.49 6.56 -13.00
CA GLU A 136 -2.24 7.14 -11.88
C GLU A 136 -3.77 7.07 -12.03
N LYS A 137 -4.30 7.07 -13.26
CA LYS A 137 -5.75 7.10 -13.54
C LYS A 137 -6.24 5.73 -13.98
N GLY A 138 -7.42 5.35 -13.49
CA GLY A 138 -8.12 4.13 -13.91
C GLY A 138 -8.83 3.40 -12.77
N SER A 139 -8.35 3.56 -11.52
CA SER A 139 -9.08 3.07 -10.35
C SER A 139 -10.23 4.02 -9.98
N VAL A 140 -11.35 3.43 -9.54
CA VAL A 140 -12.50 4.14 -8.95
C VAL A 140 -12.59 3.94 -7.43
N GLY A 141 -11.65 3.21 -6.83
CA GLY A 141 -11.51 3.04 -5.38
C GLY A 141 -12.70 2.37 -4.65
N THR A 142 -13.67 1.79 -5.37
CA THR A 142 -14.96 1.35 -4.79
C THR A 142 -15.10 -0.17 -4.63
N SER A 143 -14.29 -0.97 -5.33
CA SER A 143 -14.30 -2.45 -5.22
C SER A 143 -12.94 -3.10 -5.54
N GLY A 144 -11.89 -2.30 -5.63
CA GLY A 144 -10.53 -2.72 -5.96
C GLY A 144 -9.85 -1.75 -6.92
N ASP A 145 -8.56 -1.54 -6.70
CA ASP A 145 -7.65 -0.83 -7.59
C ASP A 145 -7.27 -1.72 -8.79
N LEU A 146 -8.28 -2.33 -9.42
CA LEU A 146 -8.12 -3.39 -10.42
C LEU A 146 -7.17 -2.97 -11.53
N SER A 147 -7.35 -1.76 -12.04
CA SER A 147 -6.56 -1.26 -13.16
C SER A 147 -5.07 -1.10 -12.84
N PRO A 148 -4.68 -0.28 -11.86
CA PRO A 148 -3.26 -0.13 -11.53
C PRO A 148 -2.63 -1.40 -10.93
N LEU A 149 -3.39 -2.24 -10.20
CA LEU A 149 -2.87 -3.53 -9.73
C LEU A 149 -2.72 -4.56 -10.85
N SER A 150 -3.48 -4.44 -11.94
CA SER A 150 -3.29 -5.29 -13.12
C SER A 150 -2.01 -4.93 -13.87
N GLN A 151 -1.69 -3.65 -14.02
CA GLN A 151 -0.41 -3.20 -14.60
C GLN A 151 0.79 -3.69 -13.77
N LEU A 152 0.63 -3.69 -12.44
CA LEU A 152 1.60 -4.32 -11.54
C LEU A 152 1.72 -5.83 -11.80
N ALA A 153 0.57 -6.52 -11.92
CA ALA A 153 0.52 -7.97 -12.11
C ALA A 153 1.05 -8.43 -13.48
N GLU A 154 0.99 -7.61 -14.53
CA GLU A 154 1.63 -7.92 -15.82
C GLU A 154 3.12 -8.22 -15.65
N VAL A 155 3.83 -7.46 -14.82
CA VAL A 155 5.25 -7.70 -14.55
C VAL A 155 5.47 -8.99 -13.77
N CYS A 156 4.54 -9.38 -12.89
CA CYS A 156 4.59 -10.69 -12.24
C CYS A 156 4.51 -11.83 -13.27
N LEU A 157 3.84 -11.62 -14.42
CA LEU A 157 3.78 -12.55 -15.55
C LEU A 157 5.00 -12.43 -16.50
N GLY A 158 5.95 -11.54 -16.21
CA GLY A 158 7.07 -11.23 -17.11
C GLY A 158 6.65 -10.38 -18.31
N GLU A 159 5.53 -9.69 -18.22
CA GLU A 159 4.98 -8.82 -19.25
C GLU A 159 4.95 -7.37 -18.75
N GLY A 160 4.35 -6.45 -19.52
CA GLY A 160 4.33 -5.03 -19.17
C GLY A 160 5.73 -4.41 -19.11
N GLU A 161 5.88 -3.37 -18.29
CA GLU A 161 7.14 -2.64 -18.09
C GLU A 161 7.40 -2.40 -16.61
N ALA A 162 8.66 -2.33 -16.22
CA ALA A 162 9.07 -2.01 -14.86
C ALA A 162 10.32 -1.15 -14.86
N PHE A 163 10.46 -0.32 -13.82
CA PHE A 163 11.73 0.27 -13.46
C PHE A 163 12.61 -0.75 -12.75
N TYR A 164 13.86 -0.84 -13.17
CA TYR A 164 14.89 -1.65 -12.53
C TYR A 164 16.23 -0.91 -12.62
N GLN A 165 16.86 -0.66 -11.46
CA GLN A 165 18.13 0.08 -11.37
C GLN A 165 18.12 1.45 -12.08
N GLY A 166 16.96 2.14 -12.05
CA GLY A 166 16.78 3.46 -12.65
C GLY A 166 16.37 3.46 -14.13
N GLU A 167 16.28 2.30 -14.77
CA GLU A 167 15.87 2.17 -16.18
C GLU A 167 14.47 1.58 -16.30
N ARG A 168 13.62 2.15 -17.17
CA ARG A 168 12.34 1.55 -17.59
C ARG A 168 12.61 0.51 -18.68
N LEU A 169 12.23 -0.74 -18.43
CA LEU A 169 12.53 -1.87 -19.30
C LEU A 169 11.30 -2.79 -19.43
N PRO A 170 11.20 -3.59 -20.52
CA PRO A 170 10.18 -4.62 -20.63
C PRO A 170 10.25 -5.63 -19.47
N GLY A 171 9.10 -6.05 -18.95
CA GLY A 171 9.00 -6.93 -17.77
C GLY A 171 9.81 -8.22 -17.91
N ALA A 172 9.82 -8.85 -19.07
CA ALA A 172 10.60 -10.07 -19.33
C ALA A 172 12.10 -9.87 -19.09
N GLU A 173 12.64 -8.73 -19.54
CA GLU A 173 14.04 -8.38 -19.36
C GLU A 173 14.34 -8.08 -17.89
N VAL A 174 13.45 -7.34 -17.21
CA VAL A 174 13.60 -7.02 -15.79
C VAL A 174 13.59 -8.29 -14.94
N MET A 175 12.63 -9.19 -15.16
CA MET A 175 12.52 -10.46 -14.44
C MET A 175 13.78 -11.31 -14.63
N LYS A 176 14.30 -11.38 -15.87
CA LYS A 176 15.55 -12.08 -16.17
C LYS A 176 16.74 -11.46 -15.44
N ARG A 177 16.93 -10.13 -15.51
CA ARG A 177 18.03 -9.41 -14.84
C ARG A 177 17.97 -9.55 -13.32
N ALA A 178 16.77 -9.51 -12.76
CA ALA A 178 16.55 -9.71 -11.33
C ALA A 178 16.66 -11.19 -10.91
N GLY A 179 16.78 -12.15 -11.84
CA GLY A 179 16.77 -13.58 -11.53
C GLY A 179 15.45 -14.03 -10.90
N LEU A 180 14.33 -13.51 -11.42
CA LEU A 180 12.97 -13.89 -11.07
C LEU A 180 12.35 -14.70 -12.19
N LYS A 181 11.67 -15.79 -11.84
CA LYS A 181 10.91 -16.58 -12.79
C LYS A 181 9.49 -16.02 -12.87
N PRO A 182 8.99 -15.64 -14.07
CA PRO A 182 7.60 -15.22 -14.24
C PRO A 182 6.58 -16.22 -13.68
N LEU A 183 5.46 -15.69 -13.17
CA LEU A 183 4.36 -16.49 -12.66
C LEU A 183 3.57 -17.12 -13.80
N GLU A 184 3.21 -18.38 -13.60
CA GLU A 184 2.20 -19.09 -14.39
C GLU A 184 0.94 -19.19 -13.54
N PRO A 185 0.01 -18.22 -13.63
CA PRO A 185 -1.13 -18.15 -12.72
C PRO A 185 -2.09 -19.31 -12.98
N THR A 186 -2.66 -19.82 -11.89
CA THR A 186 -3.77 -20.78 -11.90
C THR A 186 -4.92 -20.23 -11.07
N TYR A 187 -5.98 -21.02 -10.88
CA TYR A 187 -7.12 -20.80 -9.98
C TYR A 187 -7.06 -19.51 -9.13
N LYS A 188 -7.86 -18.50 -9.49
CA LYS A 188 -8.03 -17.24 -8.74
C LYS A 188 -6.77 -16.39 -8.58
N GLU A 189 -5.58 -16.80 -9.00
CA GLU A 189 -4.34 -16.05 -8.72
C GLU A 189 -4.26 -14.71 -9.44
N GLY A 190 -4.76 -14.60 -10.67
CA GLY A 190 -4.85 -13.32 -11.37
C GLY A 190 -5.77 -12.35 -10.62
N LEU A 191 -6.99 -12.81 -10.29
CA LEU A 191 -7.91 -12.03 -9.45
C LEU A 191 -7.32 -11.74 -8.06
N GLY A 192 -6.58 -12.69 -7.50
CA GLY A 192 -5.89 -12.61 -6.23
C GLY A 192 -4.73 -11.62 -6.24
N LEU A 193 -4.15 -11.27 -7.38
CA LEU A 193 -3.16 -10.20 -7.45
C LEU A 193 -3.83 -8.82 -7.53
N ILE A 194 -4.96 -8.71 -8.23
CA ILE A 194 -5.51 -7.40 -8.62
C ILE A 194 -6.68 -6.90 -7.77
N ASN A 195 -7.38 -7.79 -7.05
CA ASN A 195 -8.60 -7.43 -6.35
C ASN A 195 -8.34 -6.92 -4.91
N GLY A 196 -8.09 -5.62 -4.78
CA GLY A 196 -8.02 -4.93 -3.48
C GLY A 196 -7.64 -3.45 -3.61
N SER A 197 -7.65 -2.71 -2.50
CA SER A 197 -7.47 -1.25 -2.47
C SER A 197 -6.03 -0.81 -2.17
N GLN A 198 -5.03 -1.58 -2.61
CA GLN A 198 -3.65 -1.38 -2.15
C GLN A 198 -2.95 -0.17 -2.75
N MET A 199 -3.33 0.30 -3.93
CA MET A 199 -2.76 1.51 -4.52
C MET A 199 -3.22 2.74 -3.75
N VAL A 200 -4.53 2.86 -3.52
CA VAL A 200 -5.07 3.99 -2.72
C VAL A 200 -4.60 3.94 -1.28
N THR A 201 -4.52 2.74 -0.68
CA THR A 201 -4.06 2.58 0.71
C THR A 201 -2.58 2.93 0.86
N SER A 202 -1.75 2.55 -0.12
CA SER A 202 -0.33 2.93 -0.16
C SER A 202 -0.16 4.44 -0.23
N GLY A 203 -0.80 5.10 -1.20
CA GLY A 203 -0.75 6.55 -1.35
C GLY A 203 -1.25 7.28 -0.10
N ALA A 204 -2.40 6.86 0.46
CA ALA A 204 -2.95 7.45 1.67
C ALA A 204 -2.03 7.28 2.90
N SER A 205 -1.32 6.15 3.00
CA SER A 205 -0.38 5.90 4.10
C SER A 205 0.80 6.87 4.03
N LEU A 206 1.37 7.07 2.84
CA LEU A 206 2.49 8.00 2.63
C LEU A 206 2.06 9.46 2.80
N LEU A 207 0.86 9.82 2.31
CA LEU A 207 0.28 11.14 2.57
C LEU A 207 0.11 11.42 4.07
N LEU A 208 -0.25 10.41 4.88
CA LEU A 208 -0.36 10.60 6.32
C LEU A 208 1.00 10.83 6.98
N VAL A 209 2.06 10.15 6.52
CA VAL A 209 3.44 10.38 6.96
C VAL A 209 3.84 11.83 6.67
N ASP A 210 3.63 12.27 5.43
CA ASP A 210 3.99 13.62 5.00
C ASP A 210 3.17 14.68 5.75
N ALA A 211 1.87 14.48 5.92
CA ALA A 211 1.01 15.38 6.67
C ALA A 211 1.44 15.51 8.14
N ARG A 212 1.88 14.42 8.78
CA ARG A 212 2.41 14.47 10.16
C ARG A 212 3.71 15.29 10.22
N SER A 213 4.60 15.14 9.24
CA SER A 213 5.83 15.93 9.13
C SER A 213 5.52 17.41 8.91
N LEU A 214 4.62 17.70 7.96
CA LEU A 214 4.17 19.05 7.65
C LEU A 214 3.54 19.74 8.87
N LEU A 215 2.67 19.05 9.62
CA LEU A 215 2.06 19.60 10.83
C LEU A 215 3.08 19.94 11.92
N LYS A 216 4.11 19.09 12.12
CA LYS A 216 5.20 19.39 13.05
C LYS A 216 5.93 20.68 12.64
N ASN A 217 6.29 20.81 11.37
CA ASN A 217 6.94 22.00 10.85
C ASN A 217 6.04 23.24 10.93
N ALA A 218 4.74 23.09 10.67
CA ALA A 218 3.76 24.16 10.81
C ALA A 218 3.66 24.66 12.26
N PHE A 219 3.75 23.77 13.26
CA PHE A 219 3.75 24.17 14.67
C PHE A 219 5.01 24.98 15.02
N ILE A 220 6.18 24.56 14.55
CA ILE A 220 7.44 25.29 14.76
C ILE A 220 7.37 26.67 14.11
N ALA A 221 6.97 26.74 12.83
CA ALA A 221 6.85 28.00 12.10
C ALA A 221 5.81 28.93 12.74
N SER A 222 4.70 28.38 13.22
CA SER A 222 3.67 29.13 13.95
C SER A 222 4.23 29.68 15.26
N ALA A 223 4.93 28.87 16.04
CA ALA A 223 5.56 29.30 17.29
C ALA A 223 6.54 30.45 17.04
N MET A 224 7.45 30.32 16.05
CA MET A 224 8.39 31.39 15.67
C MET A 224 7.67 32.67 15.21
N THR A 225 6.56 32.54 14.49
CA THR A 225 5.77 33.69 14.03
C THR A 225 5.07 34.39 15.18
N ILE A 226 4.42 33.63 16.07
CA ILE A 226 3.80 34.18 17.28
C ILE A 226 4.87 34.87 18.13
N ASP A 227 6.06 34.26 18.20
CA ASP A 227 7.18 34.79 18.94
C ASP A 227 7.68 36.15 18.40
N ALA A 228 7.98 36.19 17.11
CA ALA A 228 8.42 37.41 16.42
C ALA A 228 7.38 38.54 16.47
N LEU A 229 6.09 38.20 16.43
CA LEU A 229 4.97 39.15 16.50
C LEU A 229 4.58 39.51 17.94
N LYS A 230 5.27 38.99 18.96
CA LYS A 230 4.96 39.21 20.38
C LYS A 230 3.51 38.86 20.72
N GLY A 231 3.02 37.74 20.18
CA GLY A 231 1.67 37.26 20.40
C GLY A 231 1.41 36.89 21.87
N VAL A 232 0.13 36.81 22.26
CA VAL A 232 -0.30 36.61 23.66
C VAL A 232 -0.20 35.12 24.07
N PRO A 233 0.77 34.70 24.90
CA PRO A 233 0.96 33.27 25.21
C PRO A 233 -0.21 32.68 26.01
N LYS A 234 -0.90 33.52 26.80
CA LYS A 234 -2.08 33.13 27.59
C LYS A 234 -3.22 32.59 26.73
N ALA A 235 -3.26 32.91 25.43
CA ALA A 235 -4.24 32.34 24.50
C ALA A 235 -4.10 30.82 24.32
N TYR A 236 -2.94 30.25 24.64
CA TYR A 236 -2.62 28.82 24.50
C TYR A 236 -2.64 28.07 25.85
N ASP A 237 -3.19 28.69 26.91
CA ASP A 237 -3.32 28.08 28.23
C ASP A 237 -4.18 26.81 28.18
N ALA A 238 -3.66 25.71 28.74
CA ALA A 238 -4.31 24.41 28.70
C ALA A 238 -5.76 24.43 29.21
N ARG A 239 -6.09 25.29 30.17
CA ARG A 239 -7.45 25.42 30.75
C ARG A 239 -8.45 25.98 29.74
N LEU A 240 -8.03 26.93 28.90
CA LEU A 240 -8.89 27.50 27.85
C LEU A 240 -9.24 26.43 26.81
N HIS A 241 -8.26 25.62 26.43
CA HIS A 241 -8.47 24.54 25.47
C HIS A 241 -9.28 23.39 26.09
N ALA A 242 -9.07 23.08 27.37
CA ALA A 242 -9.83 22.08 28.12
C ALA A 242 -11.34 22.34 28.18
N ALA A 243 -11.77 23.61 28.06
CA ALA A 243 -13.19 23.96 28.01
C ALA A 243 -13.90 23.51 26.73
N ARG A 244 -13.18 23.00 25.71
CA ARG A 244 -13.73 22.52 24.43
C ARG A 244 -13.38 21.05 24.20
N PRO A 245 -14.23 20.26 23.51
CA PRO A 245 -14.00 18.82 23.32
C PRO A 245 -13.02 18.46 22.18
N PHE A 246 -12.41 19.45 21.52
CA PHE A 246 -11.67 19.24 20.27
C PHE A 246 -10.23 18.77 20.50
N LYS A 247 -9.99 17.45 20.48
CA LYS A 247 -8.65 16.85 20.68
C LYS A 247 -7.54 17.51 19.85
N GLY A 248 -7.78 17.79 18.57
CA GLY A 248 -6.80 18.46 17.71
C GLY A 248 -6.40 19.85 18.22
N GLN A 249 -7.37 20.64 18.69
CA GLN A 249 -7.12 21.97 19.26
C GLN A 249 -6.22 21.89 20.52
N HIS A 250 -6.40 20.85 21.35
CA HIS A 250 -5.58 20.65 22.54
C HIS A 250 -4.14 20.28 22.18
N VAL A 251 -3.97 19.39 21.20
CA VAL A 251 -2.64 18.97 20.71
C VAL A 251 -1.88 20.18 20.17
N VAL A 252 -2.51 21.01 19.33
CA VAL A 252 -1.88 22.21 18.76
C VAL A 252 -1.45 23.17 19.87
N ALA A 253 -2.36 23.53 20.78
CA ALA A 253 -2.06 24.47 21.86
C ALA A 253 -0.97 23.97 22.81
N HIS A 254 -0.98 22.68 23.12
CA HIS A 254 0.06 22.06 23.93
C HIS A 254 1.44 22.19 23.28
N ASN A 255 1.56 21.83 21.99
CA ASN A 255 2.83 21.90 21.28
C ASN A 255 3.33 23.35 21.13
N LEU A 256 2.45 24.30 20.79
CA LEU A 256 2.83 25.72 20.69
C LEU A 256 3.33 26.27 22.03
N ARG A 257 2.67 25.93 23.14
CA ARG A 257 3.12 26.32 24.48
C ARG A 257 4.48 25.74 24.85
N LEU A 258 4.77 24.49 24.46
CA LEU A 258 6.09 23.90 24.65
C LEU A 258 7.16 24.58 23.80
N LEU A 259 6.84 24.89 22.53
CA LEU A 259 7.79 25.51 21.60
C LEU A 259 8.11 26.97 21.94
N MET A 260 7.17 27.70 22.53
CA MET A 260 7.35 29.09 23.00
C MET A 260 7.77 29.18 24.47
N ALA A 261 7.98 28.03 25.14
CA ALA A 261 8.44 28.03 26.52
C ALA A 261 9.79 28.75 26.61
N ASP A 262 9.94 29.58 27.65
CA ASP A 262 11.16 30.32 27.94
C ASP A 262 11.63 31.28 26.82
N SER A 263 10.72 31.68 25.91
CA SER A 263 11.05 32.69 24.91
C SER A 263 11.45 34.03 25.55
N GLU A 264 12.58 34.57 25.11
CA GLU A 264 13.07 35.90 25.46
C GLU A 264 12.49 37.01 24.55
N VAL A 265 11.84 36.67 23.44
CA VAL A 265 11.29 37.64 22.46
C VAL A 265 9.86 38.04 22.83
N ILE A 266 9.03 37.05 23.16
CA ILE A 266 7.69 37.23 23.73
C ILE A 266 7.72 37.83 25.14
N ALA A 267 8.91 37.88 25.77
CA ALA A 267 9.09 38.25 27.17
C ALA A 267 8.23 39.46 27.60
N GLU A 268 7.38 39.22 28.61
CA GLU A 268 6.46 40.19 29.18
C GLU A 268 7.19 41.50 29.52
N LYS A 269 6.91 42.56 28.77
CA LYS A 269 6.98 43.93 29.28
C LYS A 269 5.71 44.70 28.93
N SER A 270 4.90 44.82 29.97
CA SER A 270 3.92 45.88 30.24
C SER A 270 2.81 46.10 29.22
N GLY A 271 1.63 45.60 29.60
CA GLY A 271 0.48 46.48 29.78
C GLY A 271 -0.38 46.73 28.54
N THR A 272 -1.69 46.51 28.75
CA THR A 272 -2.82 46.95 27.92
C THR A 272 -2.90 46.34 26.52
N VAL A 273 -3.83 45.38 26.38
CA VAL A 273 -4.78 45.42 25.25
C VAL A 273 -5.72 46.59 25.51
#